data_AF-A0A8X7XZG6-F1
#
_entry.id   AF-A0A8X7XZG6-F1
#
_cell.length_a   1.000
_cell.length_b   1.000
_cell.length_c   1.000
_cell.angle_alpha   90.00
_cell.angle_beta   90.00
_cell.angle_gamma   90.00
#
_symmetry.space_group_name_H-M   'P 1'
#
loop_
_entity.id
_entity.type
_entity.pdbx_description
1 polymer ?
#
loop_
_entity_poly.entity_id
_entity_poly.type
_entity_poly.pdbx_seq_one_letter_code
_entity_poly.pdbx_strand_id
1 'polypeptide(L)'
;MPNSRKSKPEVLVLSSADRNWTEHQKKNAFLVIVRNKKRVGYTCELTLKIKGEWIVKEKKRMVKGHLDFPEFSFGELDDLQIQVRISDEKDLSLQDKLQISQDLKLFLQPVREKLLQFEQELKDR
;
A
#
# COMPACT_ATOMS: atom_id res chain seq x y z
N MET A 1 23.00 -23.79 22.69
CA MET A 1 21.82 -24.12 21.87
C MET A 1 20.70 -23.14 22.22
N PRO A 2 20.52 -22.01 21.53
CA PRO A 2 19.40 -21.13 21.78
C PRO A 2 18.26 -21.40 20.78
N ASN A 3 17.06 -21.45 21.36
CA ASN A 3 15.79 -21.81 20.75
C ASN A 3 15.19 -20.57 20.06
N SER A 4 15.11 -20.54 18.73
CA SER A 4 14.44 -19.47 17.97
C SER A 4 12.92 -19.58 18.10
N ARG A 5 12.34 -18.75 18.98
CA ARG A 5 10.91 -18.40 18.89
C ARG A 5 10.74 -17.39 17.75
N LYS A 6 10.28 -17.87 16.59
CA LYS A 6 9.81 -17.02 15.50
C LYS A 6 8.54 -16.31 15.99
N SER A 7 8.62 -15.02 16.30
CA SER A 7 7.45 -14.17 16.49
C SER A 7 6.77 -14.00 15.13
N LYS A 8 5.55 -14.53 14.99
CA LYS A 8 4.68 -14.26 13.84
C LYS A 8 4.43 -12.75 13.77
N PRO A 9 4.44 -12.12 12.59
CA PRO A 9 3.96 -10.75 12.46
C PRO A 9 2.47 -10.74 12.80
N GLU A 10 2.11 -10.05 13.88
CA GLU A 10 0.74 -9.81 14.28
C GLU A 10 0.17 -8.78 13.29
N VAL A 11 -0.68 -9.24 12.38
CA VAL A 11 -1.38 -8.38 11.43
C VAL A 11 -2.39 -7.56 12.24
N LEU A 12 -1.99 -6.35 12.62
CA LEU A 12 -2.89 -5.37 13.21
C LEU A 12 -3.90 -4.97 12.14
N VAL A 13 -5.10 -5.55 12.22
CA VAL A 13 -6.28 -5.09 11.49
C VAL A 13 -6.63 -3.71 12.05
N LEU A 14 -6.13 -2.66 11.41
CA LEU A 14 -6.43 -1.29 11.78
C LEU A 14 -7.92 -1.03 11.48
N SER A 15 -8.71 -0.99 12.55
CA SER A 15 -10.12 -0.64 12.49
C SER A 15 -10.29 0.83 12.11
N SER A 16 -11.43 1.13 11.50
CA SER A 16 -11.78 2.35 10.75
C SER A 16 -11.85 3.66 11.57
N ALA A 17 -11.09 3.80 12.67
CA ALA A 17 -11.26 4.89 13.65
C ALA A 17 -10.11 5.91 13.75
N ASP A 18 -8.92 5.67 13.20
CA ASP A 18 -7.80 6.61 13.31
C ASP A 18 -7.78 7.65 12.16
N ARG A 19 -8.33 8.82 12.49
CA ARG A 19 -8.39 10.02 11.65
C ARG A 19 -7.02 10.69 11.55
N ASN A 20 -6.33 10.51 10.43
CA ASN A 20 -5.76 11.60 9.60
C ASN A 20 -4.94 11.01 8.44
N TRP A 21 -5.61 10.75 7.32
CA TRP A 21 -4.96 10.40 6.05
C TRP A 21 -4.96 11.65 5.16
N THR A 22 -3.79 12.27 4.94
CA THR A 22 -3.63 13.26 3.84
C THR A 22 -3.24 12.52 2.57
N GLU A 23 -4.25 11.86 2.01
CA GLU A 23 -4.24 11.21 0.71
C GLU A 23 -4.15 12.28 -0.40
N HIS A 24 -3.09 12.24 -1.21
CA HIS A 24 -3.02 13.01 -2.45
C HIS A 24 -3.26 12.01 -3.59
N GLN A 25 -4.52 11.82 -3.98
CA GLN A 25 -4.87 11.12 -5.22
C GLN A 25 -5.00 12.13 -6.34
N LYS A 26 -4.30 11.90 -7.45
CA LYS A 26 -4.64 12.54 -8.73
C LYS A 26 -5.36 11.49 -9.58
N LYS A 27 -6.69 11.49 -9.53
CA LYS A 27 -7.54 10.53 -10.28
C LYS A 27 -8.22 11.21 -11.45
N ASN A 28 -8.06 10.62 -12.64
CA ASN A 28 -8.94 10.82 -13.78
C ASN A 28 -9.74 9.51 -13.95
N ALA A 29 -11.00 9.51 -13.53
CA ALA A 29 -11.93 8.41 -13.76
C ALA A 29 -12.95 8.83 -14.81
N PHE A 30 -13.28 7.95 -15.76
CA PHE A 30 -14.23 8.24 -16.83
C PHE A 30 -15.14 7.04 -17.09
N LEU A 31 -16.43 7.31 -17.22
CA LEU A 31 -17.46 6.35 -17.61
C LEU A 31 -17.94 6.70 -19.02
N VAL A 32 -17.89 5.76 -19.96
CA VAL A 32 -18.32 5.96 -21.35
C VAL A 32 -19.36 4.92 -21.73
N ILE A 33 -20.51 5.35 -22.25
CA ILE A 33 -21.57 4.47 -22.77
C ILE A 33 -21.52 4.51 -24.30
N VAL A 34 -21.17 3.38 -24.94
CA VAL A 34 -21.10 3.27 -26.41
C VAL A 34 -22.15 2.26 -26.87
N ARG A 35 -23.17 2.69 -27.63
CA ARG A 35 -24.20 1.83 -28.26
C ARG A 35 -24.69 0.68 -27.33
N ASN A 36 -25.26 1.03 -26.19
CA ASN A 36 -25.79 0.09 -25.19
C ASN A 36 -24.77 -0.90 -24.56
N LYS A 37 -23.46 -0.63 -24.69
CA LYS A 37 -22.39 -1.29 -23.92
C LYS A 37 -21.69 -0.27 -23.04
N LYS A 38 -21.70 -0.52 -21.74
CA LYS A 38 -20.97 0.26 -20.73
C LYS A 38 -19.46 -0.06 -20.81
N ARG A 39 -18.63 0.98 -20.88
CA ARG A 39 -17.17 0.89 -20.76
C ARG A 39 -16.70 1.72 -19.58
N VAL A 40 -16.04 1.06 -18.63
CA VAL A 40 -15.44 1.70 -17.45
C VAL A 40 -13.93 1.74 -17.64
N GLY A 41 -13.30 2.86 -17.27
CA GLY A 41 -11.86 3.03 -17.32
C GLY A 41 -11.38 4.04 -16.29
N TYR A 42 -10.16 3.85 -15.82
CA TYR A 42 -9.41 4.85 -15.07
C TYR A 42 -7.93 4.65 -15.33
N THR A 43 -7.18 5.73 -15.09
CA THR A 43 -5.73 5.72 -14.97
C THR A 43 -5.40 6.45 -13.68
N CYS A 44 -4.60 5.83 -12.83
CA CYS A 44 -4.32 6.32 -11.49
C CYS A 44 -2.84 6.21 -11.16
N GLU A 45 -2.31 7.23 -10.48
CA GLU A 45 -1.08 7.15 -9.70
C GLU A 45 -1.47 7.25 -8.22
N LEU A 46 -0.87 6.42 -7.36
CA LEU A 46 -1.25 6.30 -5.96
C LEU A 46 -0.01 6.39 -5.07
N THR A 47 0.02 7.36 -4.16
CA THR A 47 1.03 7.43 -3.09
C THR A 47 0.36 7.27 -1.73
N LEU A 48 0.71 6.23 -0.99
CA LEU A 48 0.27 6.02 0.39
C LEU A 48 1.36 6.46 1.36
N LYS A 49 1.05 7.39 2.26
CA LYS A 49 1.93 7.74 3.37
C LYS A 49 1.75 6.72 4.49
N ILE A 50 2.85 6.19 5.00
CA ILE A 50 2.85 5.27 6.13
C ILE A 50 3.59 5.88 7.31
N LYS A 51 3.09 5.59 8.51
CA LYS A 51 3.74 5.89 9.78
C LYS A 51 3.38 4.77 10.74
N GLY A 52 4.37 4.13 11.34
CA GLY A 52 4.13 3.00 12.24
C GLY A 52 5.31 2.75 13.16
N GLU A 53 5.11 1.89 14.14
CA GLU A 53 6.14 1.49 15.09
C GLU A 53 6.78 0.16 14.67
N TRP A 54 8.10 0.14 14.58
CA TRP A 54 8.89 -1.08 14.32
C TRP A 54 9.78 -1.39 15.52
N ILE A 55 9.93 -2.67 15.82
CA ILE A 55 10.89 -3.14 16.83
C ILE A 55 12.21 -3.42 16.12
N VAL A 56 13.19 -2.54 16.31
CA VAL A 56 14.53 -2.64 15.74
C VAL A 56 15.51 -2.74 16.90
N LYS A 57 16.27 -3.84 16.97
CA LYS A 57 17.26 -4.09 18.04
C LYS A 57 16.67 -3.87 19.45
N GLU A 58 15.51 -4.47 19.69
CA GLU A 58 14.77 -4.42 20.97
C GLU A 58 14.27 -3.01 21.37
N LYS A 59 14.37 -2.02 20.47
CA LYS A 59 13.81 -0.67 20.66
C LYS A 59 12.67 -0.42 19.67
N LYS A 60 11.57 0.13 20.16
CA LYS A 60 10.49 0.64 19.32
C LYS A 60 10.92 1.94 18.66
N ARG A 61 10.72 2.04 17.35
CA ARG A 61 11.02 3.23 16.54
C ARG A 61 9.87 3.56 15.62
N MET A 62 9.61 4.85 15.47
CA MET A 62 8.50 5.38 14.69
C MET A 62 8.94 5.61 13.25
N VAL A 63 8.81 4.60 12.39
CA VAL A 63 9.24 4.70 11.00
C VAL A 63 8.17 5.39 10.16
N LYS A 64 8.60 6.33 9.33
CA LYS A 64 7.77 6.98 8.32
C LYS A 64 8.24 6.59 6.93
N GLY A 65 7.30 6.58 5.98
CA GLY A 65 7.63 6.29 4.60
C GLY A 65 6.45 6.49 3.65
N HIS A 66 6.67 6.08 2.41
CA HIS A 66 5.72 6.16 1.33
C HIS A 66 5.71 4.84 0.56
N LEU A 67 4.51 4.43 0.12
CA LEU A 67 4.30 3.39 -0.86
C LEU A 67 3.80 4.08 -2.12
N ASP A 68 4.67 4.17 -3.12
CA ASP A 68 4.36 4.75 -4.42
C ASP A 68 3.97 3.62 -5.36
N PHE A 69 2.78 3.72 -5.95
CA PHE A 69 2.29 2.87 -7.00
C PHE A 69 2.36 3.71 -8.28
N PRO A 70 3.24 3.33 -9.24
CA PRO A 70 3.34 4.00 -10.53
C PRO A 70 1.98 3.99 -11.24
N GLU A 71 1.85 4.81 -12.29
CA GLU A 71 0.64 4.84 -13.10
C GLU A 71 0.15 3.44 -13.50
N PHE A 72 -1.13 3.15 -13.22
CA PHE A 72 -1.80 1.91 -13.60
C PHE A 72 -3.23 2.19 -14.07
N SER A 73 -3.75 1.34 -14.97
CA SER A 73 -5.12 1.44 -15.46
C SER A 73 -6.03 0.29 -15.04
N PHE A 74 -7.32 0.49 -15.29
CA PHE A 74 -8.35 -0.51 -15.08
C PHE A 74 -7.99 -1.85 -15.74
N GLY A 75 -8.04 -2.94 -14.96
CA GLY A 75 -7.72 -4.29 -15.42
C GLY A 75 -6.23 -4.62 -15.46
N GLU A 76 -5.33 -3.67 -15.15
CA GLU A 76 -3.88 -3.87 -15.11
C GLU A 76 -3.35 -4.12 -13.68
N LEU A 77 -4.23 -4.50 -12.75
CA LEU A 77 -3.85 -4.74 -11.36
C LEU A 77 -2.92 -5.95 -11.17
N ASP A 78 -2.78 -6.83 -12.17
CA ASP A 78 -1.84 -7.96 -12.12
C ASP A 78 -0.38 -7.51 -12.18
N ASP A 79 -0.10 -6.49 -12.98
CA ASP A 79 1.23 -5.89 -13.15
C ASP A 79 1.50 -4.76 -12.15
N LEU A 80 0.61 -4.54 -11.17
CA LEU A 80 0.75 -3.46 -10.20
C LEU A 80 2.05 -3.60 -9.40
N GLN A 81 2.88 -2.56 -9.46
CA GLN A 81 4.15 -2.50 -8.73
C GLN A 81 4.08 -1.53 -7.56
N ILE A 82 4.89 -1.79 -6.54
CA ILE A 82 5.03 -0.94 -5.36
C ILE A 82 6.49 -0.51 -5.20
N GLN A 83 6.70 0.80 -5.05
CA GLN A 83 7.97 1.40 -4.69
C GLN A 83 7.89 1.87 -3.24
N VAL A 84 8.76 1.32 -2.39
CA VAL A 84 8.81 1.67 -0.98
C VAL A 84 9.89 2.72 -0.75
N ARG A 85 9.52 3.86 -0.18
CA ARG A 85 10.43 4.93 0.21
C ARG A 85 10.35 5.17 1.71
N ILE A 86 11.35 4.71 2.44
CA ILE A 86 11.45 4.96 3.88
C ILE A 86 12.05 6.36 4.06
N SER A 87 11.42 7.21 4.86
CA SER A 87 11.96 8.53 5.20
C SER A 87 13.28 8.35 5.96
N ASP A 88 14.26 9.21 5.71
CA ASP A 88 15.59 9.03 6.29
C ASP A 88 15.56 9.22 7.82
N GLU A 89 15.49 8.09 8.51
CA GLU A 89 15.59 8.03 9.96
C GLU A 89 17.04 7.66 10.29
N LYS A 90 17.78 8.63 10.83
CA LYS A 90 19.23 8.56 11.14
C LYS A 90 19.62 7.37 12.01
N ASP A 91 18.63 6.78 12.65
CA ASP A 91 18.72 5.70 13.60
C ASP A 91 18.64 4.31 12.95
N LEU A 92 18.06 4.19 11.75
CA LEU A 92 17.87 2.90 11.07
C LEU A 92 19.10 2.50 10.26
N SER A 93 19.63 1.30 10.51
CA SER A 93 20.69 0.75 9.66
C SER A 93 20.16 0.37 8.28
N LEU A 94 21.05 0.19 7.32
CA LEU A 94 20.68 -0.25 5.97
C LEU A 94 19.94 -1.60 5.99
N GLN A 95 20.32 -2.50 6.90
CA GLN A 95 19.66 -3.79 7.06
C GLN A 95 18.24 -3.63 7.61
N ASP A 96 18.04 -2.75 8.60
CA ASP A 96 16.71 -2.47 9.15
C ASP A 96 15.80 -1.86 8.07
N LYS A 97 16.31 -0.89 7.30
CA LYS A 97 15.58 -0.29 6.17
C LYS A 97 15.20 -1.34 5.12
N LEU A 98 16.10 -2.27 4.82
CA LEU A 98 15.84 -3.34 3.85
C LEU A 98 14.75 -4.30 4.33
N GLN A 99 14.77 -4.67 5.61
CA GLN A 99 13.75 -5.54 6.19
C GLN A 99 12.38 -4.85 6.26
N ILE A 100 12.34 -3.60 6.73
CA ILE A 100 11.11 -2.79 6.72
C ILE A 100 10.57 -2.65 5.30
N SER A 101 11.44 -2.44 4.30
CA SER A 101 11.02 -2.35 2.90
C SER A 101 10.40 -3.66 2.40
N GLN A 102 10.95 -4.81 2.79
CA GLN A 102 10.38 -6.11 2.43
C GLN A 102 9.01 -6.34 3.09
N ASP A 103 8.86 -6.02 4.37
CA ASP A 103 7.56 -6.10 5.06
C ASP A 103 6.53 -5.19 4.40
N LEU A 104 6.92 -3.96 4.04
CA LEU A 104 6.04 -3.01 3.39
C LEU A 104 5.60 -3.45 1.99
N LYS A 105 6.42 -4.22 1.27
CA LYS A 105 6.02 -4.82 -0.02
C LYS A 105 4.88 -5.82 0.14
N LEU A 106 4.70 -6.42 1.32
CA LEU A 106 3.57 -7.32 1.58
C LEU A 106 2.21 -6.59 1.52
N PHE A 107 2.19 -5.25 1.64
CA PHE A 107 0.99 -4.45 1.45
C PHE A 107 0.51 -4.38 -0.01
N LEU A 108 1.31 -4.82 -0.98
CA LEU A 108 0.88 -4.87 -2.38
C LEU A 108 -0.39 -5.71 -2.55
N GLN A 109 -0.43 -6.89 -1.91
CA GLN A 109 -1.57 -7.80 -2.01
C GLN A 109 -2.89 -7.17 -1.49
N PRO A 110 -2.97 -6.67 -0.24
CA PRO A 110 -4.20 -6.07 0.27
C PRO A 110 -4.59 -4.78 -0.48
N VAL A 111 -3.63 -4.00 -0.99
CA VAL A 111 -3.94 -2.84 -1.84
C VAL A 111 -4.56 -3.29 -3.17
N ARG A 112 -4.00 -4.33 -3.79
CA ARG A 112 -4.52 -4.92 -5.02
C ARG A 112 -5.95 -5.44 -4.83
N GLU A 113 -6.23 -6.11 -3.72
CA GLU A 113 -7.58 -6.58 -3.38
C GLU A 113 -8.56 -5.40 -3.23
N LYS A 114 -8.14 -4.31 -2.59
CA LYS A 114 -8.96 -3.09 -2.46
C LYS A 114 -9.23 -2.41 -3.80
N LEU A 115 -8.23 -2.33 -4.68
CA LEU A 115 -8.39 -1.79 -6.03
C LEU A 115 -9.31 -2.68 -6.89
N LEU A 116 -9.24 -4.00 -6.72
CA LEU A 116 -10.13 -4.94 -7.41
C LEU A 116 -11.59 -4.78 -6.96
N GLN A 117 -11.82 -4.57 -5.66
CA GLN A 117 -13.15 -4.23 -5.13
C GLN A 117 -13.68 -2.94 -5.78
N PHE A 118 -12.84 -1.91 -5.83
CA PHE A 118 -13.19 -0.63 -6.48
C PHE A 118 -13.51 -0.81 -7.97
N GLU A 119 -12.75 -1.63 -8.71
CA GLU A 119 -13.05 -1.95 -10.12
C GLU A 119 -14.41 -2.63 -10.30
N GLN A 120 -14.76 -3.53 -9.37
CA GLN A 120 -16.05 -4.22 -9.40
C GLN A 120 -17.21 -3.25 -9.10
N GLU A 121 -17.04 -2.32 -8.15
CA GLU A 121 -18.02 -1.27 -7.86
C GLU A 121 -18.23 -0.33 -9.06
N LEU A 122 -17.16 0.00 -9.80
CA LEU A 122 -17.28 0.78 -11.04
C LEU A 122 -18.07 0.04 -12.12
N LYS A 123 -17.87 -1.28 -12.24
CA LYS A 123 -18.64 -2.11 -13.18
C LYS A 123 -20.13 -2.17 -12.83
N ASP A 124 -20.47 -2.17 -11.54
CA ASP A 124 -21.85 -2.28 -11.05
C ASP A 124 -22.65 -0.97 -11.19
N ARG A 125 -21.99 0.20 -11.11
CA ARG A 125 -22.60 1.56 -11.23
C ARG A 125 -22.79 2.05 -12.65
#